data_AF-A0A815RNJ7-F1
#
_entry.id   AF-A0A815RNJ7-F1
#
_cell.length_a   1.000
_cell.length_b   1.000
_cell.length_c   1.000
_cell.angle_alpha   90.00
_cell.angle_beta   90.00
_cell.angle_gamma   90.00
#
_symmetry.space_group_name_H-M   'P 1'
#
loop_
_entity.id
_entity.type
_entity.pdbx_description
1 polymer ?
#
loop_
_entity_poly.entity_id
_entity_poly.type
_entity_poly.pdbx_seq_one_letter_code
_entity_poly.pdbx_strand_id
1 'polypeptide(L)'
;MEFSFISAIQSVIVCYGIGFLLVLGDIGNSFVILIFYRHRKSACSVYLSSAAIINMIYLSFNIPIMIQTYLFGEPTASSLVFFPSILMTIFGYLAYRQVKQLGTRIRPSRNNQNRFIVRRSDRELLLMIFTQVFIYVISTMLYFAITLEILITYSSNINKSIERIQIESFIMSFTLFLIHMNHAANFYIYVLVSNGFRHDFKKLIKRMSLTIVEILNKILFT
;
A
#
# COMPACT_ATOMS: atom_id res chain seq x y z
N MET A 1 -2.96 -29.34 -22.93
CA MET A 1 -2.47 -29.56 -21.55
C MET A 1 -1.83 -28.29 -20.97
N GLU A 2 -1.14 -27.48 -21.78
CA GLU A 2 -0.53 -26.22 -21.32
C GLU A 2 -1.56 -25.13 -20.98
N PHE A 3 -2.67 -25.03 -21.71
CA PHE A 3 -3.69 -24.00 -21.46
C PHE A 3 -4.40 -24.15 -20.10
N SER A 4 -4.69 -25.39 -19.68
CA SER A 4 -5.27 -25.65 -18.36
C SER A 4 -4.33 -25.26 -17.22
N PHE A 5 -3.01 -25.29 -17.46
CA PHE A 5 -2.02 -24.93 -16.46
C PHE A 5 -1.95 -23.41 -16.24
N ILE A 6 -1.97 -22.61 -17.31
CA ILE A 6 -1.98 -21.13 -17.21
C ILE A 6 -3.22 -20.65 -16.45
N SER A 7 -4.40 -21.16 -16.80
CA SER A 7 -5.63 -20.80 -16.11
C SER A 7 -5.63 -21.24 -14.63
N ALA A 8 -5.04 -22.39 -14.31
CA ALA A 8 -4.88 -22.83 -12.93
C ALA A 8 -3.98 -21.88 -12.12
N ILE A 9 -2.83 -21.46 -12.68
CA ILE A 9 -1.95 -20.47 -12.05
C ILE A 9 -2.68 -19.15 -11.84
N GLN A 10 -3.41 -18.68 -12.85
CA GLN A 10 -4.18 -17.43 -12.75
C GLN A 10 -5.19 -17.48 -11.61
N SER A 11 -5.94 -18.58 -11.50
CA SER A 11 -6.87 -18.79 -10.39
C SER A 11 -6.16 -18.76 -9.03
N VAL A 12 -4.99 -19.41 -8.92
CA VAL A 12 -4.20 -19.39 -7.68
C VAL A 12 -3.74 -17.98 -7.31
N ILE A 13 -3.25 -17.21 -8.28
CA ILE A 13 -2.80 -15.82 -8.08
C ILE A 13 -3.97 -14.96 -7.58
N VAL A 14 -5.13 -15.06 -8.23
CA VAL A 14 -6.29 -14.21 -7.91
C VAL A 14 -6.91 -14.60 -6.57
N CYS A 15 -7.18 -15.88 -6.34
CA CYS A 15 -7.88 -16.33 -5.14
C CYS A 15 -6.99 -16.32 -3.89
N TYR A 16 -5.77 -16.86 -3.99
CA TYR A 16 -4.89 -16.98 -2.82
C TYR A 16 -3.89 -15.84 -2.74
N GLY A 17 -3.30 -15.44 -3.87
CA GLY A 17 -2.30 -14.37 -3.90
C GLY A 17 -2.88 -13.04 -3.42
N ILE A 18 -4.04 -12.64 -3.94
CA ILE A 18 -4.64 -11.35 -3.55
C ILE A 18 -5.24 -11.42 -2.13
N GLY A 19 -5.83 -12.54 -1.73
CA GLY A 19 -6.24 -12.75 -0.33
C GLY A 19 -5.07 -12.69 0.66
N PHE A 20 -3.91 -13.21 0.29
CA PHE A 20 -2.68 -13.09 1.08
C PHE A 20 -2.20 -11.64 1.19
N LEU A 21 -2.28 -10.87 0.10
CA LEU A 21 -1.96 -9.44 0.11
C LEU A 21 -2.87 -8.62 1.02
N LEU A 22 -4.15 -8.98 1.13
CA LEU A 22 -5.08 -8.36 2.09
C LEU A 22 -4.56 -8.50 3.53
N VAL A 23 -4.28 -9.75 3.95
CA VAL A 23 -3.82 -10.03 5.31
C VAL A 23 -2.50 -9.35 5.61
N LEU A 24 -1.50 -9.51 4.74
CA LEU A 24 -0.20 -8.88 4.93
C LEU A 24 -0.29 -7.36 4.90
N GLY A 25 -1.10 -6.81 4.00
CA GLY A 25 -1.28 -5.39 3.85
C GLY A 25 -1.96 -4.76 5.07
N ASP A 26 -3.01 -5.36 5.61
CA ASP A 26 -3.68 -4.84 6.80
C ASP A 26 -2.77 -4.89 8.04
N ILE A 27 -2.01 -5.98 8.23
CA ILE A 27 -1.02 -6.10 9.30
C ILE A 27 0.07 -5.04 9.13
N GLY A 28 0.65 -4.94 7.94
CA GLY A 28 1.73 -3.99 7.64
C GLY A 28 1.29 -2.54 7.82
N ASN A 29 0.16 -2.16 7.24
CA ASN A 29 -0.37 -0.80 7.35
C ASN A 29 -0.78 -0.45 8.78
N SER A 30 -1.27 -1.41 9.58
CA SER A 30 -1.51 -1.22 11.01
C SER A 30 -0.23 -0.83 11.77
N PHE A 31 0.90 -1.50 11.48
CA PHE A 31 2.19 -1.11 12.07
C PHE A 31 2.65 0.27 11.63
N VAL A 32 2.47 0.62 10.34
CA VAL A 32 2.79 1.95 9.81
C VAL A 32 2.02 3.02 10.58
N ILE A 33 0.72 2.84 10.77
CA ILE A 33 -0.14 3.76 11.53
C ILE A 33 0.36 3.87 12.98
N LEU A 34 0.58 2.75 13.67
CA LEU A 34 1.02 2.74 15.07
C LEU A 34 2.37 3.44 15.28
N ILE A 35 3.31 3.26 14.36
CA ILE A 35 4.62 3.91 14.41
C ILE A 35 4.45 5.41 14.17
N PHE A 36 3.82 5.82 13.07
CA PHE A 36 3.73 7.23 12.70
C PHE A 36 2.73 8.04 13.52
N TYR A 37 1.78 7.39 14.21
CA TYR A 37 0.92 8.05 15.19
C TYR A 37 1.75 8.71 16.31
N ARG A 38 2.89 8.12 16.68
CA ARG A 38 3.83 8.69 17.67
C ARG A 38 4.63 9.88 17.13
N HIS A 39 4.77 10.00 15.82
CA HIS A 39 5.57 11.02 15.12
C HIS A 39 4.76 12.10 14.40
N ARG A 40 3.47 12.26 14.77
CA ARG A 40 2.48 13.22 14.20
C ARG A 40 2.89 14.70 14.10
N LYS A 41 4.07 15.08 14.63
CA LYS A 41 4.61 16.44 14.54
C LYS A 41 5.23 16.74 13.17
N SER A 42 5.63 15.72 12.41
CA SER A 42 6.15 15.88 11.05
C SER A 42 5.04 15.71 10.03
N ALA A 43 4.97 16.67 9.10
CA ALA A 43 4.21 16.64 7.85
C ALA A 43 4.20 15.26 7.17
N CYS A 44 5.40 14.73 6.98
CA CYS A 44 5.64 13.52 6.23
C CYS A 44 5.08 12.29 6.97
N SER A 45 5.22 12.27 8.30
CA SER A 45 4.63 11.25 9.17
C SER A 45 3.10 11.24 9.10
N VAL A 46 2.45 12.41 9.03
CA VAL A 46 0.98 12.48 8.88
C VAL A 46 0.57 11.94 7.51
N TYR A 47 1.26 12.33 6.45
CA TYR A 47 0.99 11.81 5.11
C TYR A 47 1.14 10.28 5.05
N LEU A 48 2.23 9.73 5.57
CA LEU A 48 2.48 8.28 5.58
C LEU A 48 1.42 7.51 6.38
N SER A 49 0.99 8.06 7.52
CA SER A 49 -0.11 7.48 8.30
C SER A 49 -1.45 7.53 7.55
N SER A 50 -1.78 8.65 6.90
CA SER A 50 -2.98 8.78 6.09
C SER A 50 -2.97 7.83 4.90
N ALA A 51 -1.82 7.69 4.23
CA ALA A 51 -1.65 6.74 3.13
C ALA A 51 -1.87 5.29 3.58
N ALA A 52 -1.37 4.91 4.76
CA ALA A 52 -1.59 3.58 5.33
C ALA A 52 -3.07 3.31 5.65
N ILE A 53 -3.81 4.31 6.16
CA ILE A 53 -5.26 4.20 6.39
C ILE A 53 -5.98 3.97 5.06
N ILE A 54 -5.65 4.75 4.04
CA ILE A 54 -6.27 4.59 2.71
C ILE A 54 -5.93 3.23 2.10
N ASN A 55 -4.71 2.74 2.26
CA ASN A 55 -4.37 1.40 1.81
C ASN A 55 -5.18 0.31 2.52
N MET A 56 -5.39 0.42 3.83
CA MET A 56 -6.26 -0.54 4.55
C MET A 56 -7.69 -0.50 4.01
N ILE A 57 -8.27 0.70 3.84
CA ILE A 57 -9.61 0.84 3.26
C ILE A 57 -9.63 0.24 1.84
N TYR A 58 -8.64 0.55 1.01
CA TYR A 58 -8.53 0.00 -0.34
C TYR A 58 -8.52 -1.52 -0.31
N LEU A 59 -7.61 -2.14 0.46
CA LEU A 59 -7.49 -3.59 0.53
C LEU A 59 -8.76 -4.22 1.09
N SER A 60 -9.27 -3.72 2.21
CA SER A 60 -10.45 -4.25 2.92
C SER A 60 -11.72 -4.23 2.08
N PHE A 61 -11.92 -3.24 1.21
CA PHE A 61 -13.13 -3.14 0.38
C PHE A 61 -12.93 -3.67 -1.04
N ASN A 62 -11.79 -3.37 -1.68
CA ASN A 62 -11.57 -3.71 -3.08
C ASN A 62 -11.33 -5.22 -3.29
N ILE A 63 -10.50 -5.84 -2.44
CA ILE A 63 -10.13 -7.25 -2.60
C ILE A 63 -11.33 -8.19 -2.45
N PRO A 64 -12.17 -8.09 -1.40
CA PRO A 64 -13.33 -8.96 -1.28
C PRO A 64 -14.30 -8.82 -2.45
N ILE A 65 -14.53 -7.59 -2.92
CA ILE A 65 -15.37 -7.34 -4.09
C ILE A 65 -14.78 -8.01 -5.32
N MET A 66 -13.50 -7.83 -5.60
CA MET A 66 -12.83 -8.44 -6.75
C MET A 66 -12.87 -9.97 -6.69
N ILE A 67 -12.64 -10.58 -5.52
CA ILE A 67 -12.78 -12.04 -5.33
C ILE A 67 -14.23 -12.48 -5.58
N GLN A 68 -15.20 -11.72 -5.08
CA GLN A 68 -16.62 -11.99 -5.32
C GLN A 68 -16.97 -11.90 -6.82
N THR A 69 -16.53 -10.85 -7.51
CA THR A 69 -16.71 -10.70 -8.97
C THR A 69 -16.12 -11.88 -9.73
N TYR A 70 -14.93 -12.32 -9.35
CA TYR A 70 -14.25 -13.45 -9.99
C TYR A 70 -15.00 -14.78 -9.76
N LEU A 71 -15.54 -15.02 -8.56
CA LEU A 71 -16.23 -16.27 -8.22
C LEU A 71 -17.65 -16.35 -8.76
N PHE A 72 -18.39 -15.23 -8.78
CA PHE A 72 -19.81 -15.21 -9.11
C PHE A 72 -20.13 -14.67 -10.51
N GLY A 73 -19.14 -14.09 -11.21
CA GLY A 73 -19.31 -13.59 -12.59
C GLY A 73 -20.21 -12.36 -12.73
N GLU A 74 -20.69 -11.80 -11.62
CA GLU A 74 -21.55 -10.61 -11.59
C GLU A 74 -20.73 -9.34 -11.84
N PRO A 75 -21.08 -8.49 -12.83
CA PRO A 75 -20.38 -7.24 -13.10
C PRO A 75 -20.67 -6.22 -11.99
N THR A 76 -19.86 -6.22 -10.94
CA THR A 76 -19.92 -5.17 -9.92
C THR A 76 -19.29 -3.89 -10.45
N ALA A 77 -20.05 -2.80 -10.40
CA ALA A 77 -19.69 -1.48 -10.90
C ALA A 77 -18.27 -1.04 -10.49
N SER A 78 -17.48 -0.69 -11.51
CA SER A 78 -16.13 -0.12 -11.48
C SER A 78 -15.99 1.23 -10.74
N SER A 79 -17.04 1.68 -10.04
CA SER A 79 -17.11 2.98 -9.36
C SER A 79 -16.26 3.06 -8.08
N LEU A 80 -15.88 1.93 -7.47
CA LEU A 80 -15.09 1.89 -6.24
C LEU A 80 -13.58 2.12 -6.42
N VAL A 81 -13.07 2.12 -7.65
CA VAL A 81 -11.66 2.45 -7.93
C VAL A 81 -11.41 3.96 -7.78
N PHE A 82 -12.40 4.80 -8.08
CA PHE A 82 -12.27 6.26 -7.98
C PHE A 82 -12.31 6.78 -6.55
N PHE A 83 -13.01 6.07 -5.65
CA PHE A 83 -13.20 6.49 -4.28
C PHE A 83 -11.87 6.59 -3.47
N PRO A 84 -10.96 5.61 -3.54
CA PRO A 84 -9.62 5.71 -2.95
C PRO A 84 -8.79 6.88 -3.48
N SER A 85 -8.81 7.14 -4.80
CA SER A 85 -8.05 8.23 -5.41
C SER A 85 -8.56 9.62 -4.99
N ILE A 86 -9.89 9.77 -4.88
CA ILE A 86 -10.52 11.00 -4.37
C ILE A 86 -10.16 11.20 -2.89
N LEU A 87 -10.23 10.15 -2.08
CA LEU A 87 -9.84 10.21 -0.68
C LEU A 87 -8.35 10.52 -0.49
N MET A 88 -7.44 9.93 -1.28
CA MET A 88 -6.02 10.26 -1.24
C MET A 88 -5.77 11.73 -1.58
N THR A 89 -6.52 12.29 -2.54
CA THR A 89 -6.41 13.70 -2.92
C THR A 89 -6.90 14.60 -1.78
N ILE A 90 -8.04 14.28 -1.16
CA ILE A 90 -8.59 15.04 -0.04
C ILE A 90 -7.65 14.98 1.17
N PHE A 91 -7.22 13.78 1.60
CA PHE A 91 -6.32 13.64 2.74
C PHE A 91 -4.92 14.18 2.47
N GLY A 92 -4.43 14.06 1.23
CA GLY A 92 -3.18 14.69 0.80
C GLY A 92 -3.26 16.21 0.89
N TYR A 93 -4.37 16.80 0.44
CA TYR A 93 -4.62 18.23 0.56
C TYR A 93 -4.74 18.68 2.03
N LEU A 94 -5.46 17.93 2.86
CA LEU A 94 -5.59 18.22 4.29
C LEU A 94 -4.23 18.12 5.00
N ALA A 95 -3.43 17.09 4.68
CA ALA A 95 -2.07 16.96 5.19
C ALA A 95 -1.24 18.18 4.77
N TYR A 96 -1.19 18.52 3.48
CA TYR A 96 -0.50 19.71 2.97
C TYR A 96 -0.90 21.00 3.70
N ARG A 97 -2.21 21.21 3.91
CA ARG A 97 -2.72 22.37 4.64
C ARG A 97 -2.21 22.40 6.09
N GLN A 98 -2.18 21.25 6.75
CA GLN A 98 -1.64 21.11 8.12
C GLN A 98 -0.13 21.40 8.18
N VAL A 99 0.63 20.97 7.16
CA VAL A 99 2.06 21.29 7.03
C VAL A 99 2.29 22.80 6.88
N LYS A 100 1.52 23.45 6.00
CA LYS A 100 1.63 24.90 5.76
C LYS A 100 1.37 25.70 7.04
N GLN A 101 0.42 25.25 7.87
CA GLN A 101 0.11 25.87 9.17
C GLN A 101 1.16 25.60 10.25
N LEU A 102 1.85 24.46 10.19
CA LEU A 102 2.96 24.15 11.10
C LEU A 102 4.23 24.93 10.71
N GLY A 103 4.47 25.12 9.41
CA GLY A 103 5.59 25.89 8.86
C GLY A 103 5.57 27.37 9.27
N THR A 104 4.38 27.98 9.37
CA THR A 104 4.23 29.37 9.83
C THR A 104 4.41 29.55 11.34
N ARG A 105 4.43 28.46 12.11
CA ARG A 105 4.57 28.48 13.58
C ARG A 105 5.97 28.11 14.08
N ILE A 106 6.93 27.92 13.18
CA ILE A 106 8.31 27.59 13.54
C ILE A 106 8.98 28.81 14.18
N ARG A 107 8.87 28.87 15.50
CA ARG A 107 9.77 29.65 16.36
C ARG A 107 11.21 29.26 16.00
N PRO A 108 12.13 30.21 15.75
CA PRO A 108 13.53 29.88 15.53
C PRO A 108 14.07 29.18 16.79
N SER A 109 14.18 27.86 16.74
CA SER A 109 14.75 27.08 17.83
C SER A 109 16.24 27.40 17.93
N ARG A 110 16.63 27.93 19.08
CA ARG A 110 17.92 28.54 19.43
C ARG A 110 19.08 27.55 19.54
N ASN A 111 18.87 26.25 19.27
CA ASN A 111 19.89 25.20 19.44
C ASN A 111 20.20 24.48 18.11
N ASN A 112 21.40 24.71 17.57
CA ASN A 112 21.83 24.19 16.25
C ASN A 112 21.90 22.65 16.18
N GLN A 113 22.18 21.96 17.29
CA GLN A 113 22.29 20.50 17.31
C GLN A 113 20.96 19.78 17.03
N ASN A 114 19.84 20.30 17.56
CA ASN A 114 18.52 19.70 17.32
C ASN A 114 18.07 19.84 15.86
N ARG A 115 18.57 20.83 15.11
CA ARG A 115 18.23 21.00 13.69
C ARG A 115 18.82 19.88 12.81
N PHE A 116 20.00 19.37 13.15
CA PHE A 116 20.65 18.29 12.38
C PHE A 116 19.90 16.96 12.51
N ILE A 117 19.43 16.62 13.72
CA ILE A 117 18.69 15.37 13.97
C ILE A 117 17.33 15.38 13.25
N VAL A 118 16.61 16.50 13.30
CA VAL A 118 15.31 16.66 12.60
C VAL A 118 15.47 16.52 11.09
N ARG A 119 16.49 17.17 10.49
CA ARG A 119 16.75 17.08 9.05
C ARG A 119 17.06 15.67 8.56
N ARG A 120 17.75 14.85 9.37
CA ARG A 120 18.04 13.46 9.01
C ARG A 120 16.77 12.61 8.98
N SER A 121 15.90 12.77 9.98
CA SER A 121 14.60 12.09 10.02
C SER A 121 13.75 12.47 8.81
N ASP A 122 13.67 13.76 8.46
CA ASP A 122 12.85 14.22 7.34
C ASP A 122 13.36 13.68 5.99
N ARG A 123 14.68 13.58 5.81
CA ARG A 123 15.28 12.95 4.61
C ARG A 123 14.92 11.47 4.50
N GLU A 124 14.97 10.73 5.61
CA GLU A 124 14.58 9.31 5.60
C GLU A 124 13.10 9.12 5.27
N LEU A 125 12.22 9.97 5.82
CA LEU A 125 10.79 9.93 5.50
C LEU A 125 10.53 10.30 4.04
N LEU A 126 11.22 11.29 3.49
CA LEU A 126 11.12 11.64 2.07
C LEU A 126 11.60 10.50 1.17
N LEU A 127 12.68 9.82 1.53
CA LEU A 127 13.19 8.66 0.80
C LEU A 127 12.17 7.50 0.77
N MET A 128 11.47 7.26 1.88
CA MET A 128 10.37 6.28 1.91
C MET A 128 9.27 6.62 0.91
N ILE A 129 8.78 7.87 0.94
CA ILE A 129 7.73 8.34 0.01
C ILE A 129 8.21 8.20 -1.43
N PHE A 130 9.43 8.66 -1.72
CA PHE A 130 9.98 8.59 -3.07
C PHE A 130 10.04 7.14 -3.57
N THR A 131 10.50 6.21 -2.73
CA THR A 131 10.59 4.79 -3.10
C THR A 131 9.21 4.18 -3.33
N GLN A 132 8.24 4.51 -2.48
CA GLN A 132 6.85 4.07 -2.65
C GLN A 132 6.25 4.58 -3.97
N VAL A 133 6.38 5.87 -4.25
CA VAL A 133 5.86 6.48 -5.48
C VAL A 133 6.54 5.87 -6.70
N PHE A 134 7.85 5.65 -6.64
CA PHE A 134 8.60 5.03 -7.73
C PHE A 134 8.09 3.61 -8.06
N ILE A 135 7.94 2.75 -7.04
CA ILE A 135 7.42 1.38 -7.22
C ILE A 135 5.97 1.40 -7.75
N TYR A 136 5.15 2.32 -7.24
CA TYR A 136 3.77 2.50 -7.69
C TYR A 136 3.70 2.90 -9.17
N VAL A 137 4.53 3.85 -9.61
CA VAL A 137 4.59 4.30 -11.01
C VAL A 137 4.99 3.16 -11.93
N ILE A 138 6.03 2.40 -11.60
CA ILE A 138 6.47 1.26 -12.41
C ILE A 138 5.33 0.23 -12.57
N SER A 139 4.70 -0.15 -11.46
CA SER A 139 3.63 -1.15 -11.48
C SER A 139 2.40 -0.67 -12.26
N THR A 140 2.03 0.60 -12.09
CA THR A 140 0.86 1.19 -12.76
C THR A 140 1.11 1.38 -14.27
N MET A 141 2.33 1.78 -14.65
CA MET A 141 2.71 1.90 -16.06
C MET A 141 2.62 0.56 -16.80
N LEU A 142 3.04 -0.54 -16.14
CA LEU A 142 2.93 -1.87 -16.72
C LEU A 142 1.47 -2.27 -16.98
N TYR A 143 0.58 -2.05 -16.02
CA TYR A 143 -0.85 -2.30 -16.20
C TYR A 143 -1.48 -1.43 -17.30
N PHE A 144 -1.12 -0.14 -17.34
CA PHE A 144 -1.60 0.79 -18.35
C PHE A 144 -1.19 0.34 -19.77
N ALA A 145 0.07 -0.06 -19.95
CA ALA A 145 0.58 -0.53 -21.24
C ALA A 145 -0.20 -1.74 -21.78
N ILE A 146 -0.47 -2.73 -20.92
CA ILE A 146 -1.22 -3.95 -21.31
C ILE A 146 -2.68 -3.61 -21.60
N THR A 147 -3.32 -2.79 -20.77
CA THR A 147 -4.71 -2.37 -21.00
C THR A 147 -4.85 -1.61 -22.33
N LEU A 148 -3.86 -0.77 -22.66
CA LEU A 148 -3.83 -0.02 -23.90
C LEU A 148 -3.64 -0.93 -25.12
N GLU A 149 -2.79 -1.96 -25.03
CA GLU A 149 -2.64 -2.97 -26.10
C GLU A 149 -3.95 -3.72 -26.35
N ILE A 150 -4.63 -4.15 -25.29
CA ILE A 150 -5.91 -4.87 -25.39
C ILE A 150 -6.96 -3.97 -26.05
N LEU A 151 -7.04 -2.71 -25.61
CA LEU A 151 -7.98 -1.73 -26.14
C LEU A 151 -7.75 -1.43 -27.63
N ILE A 152 -6.50 -1.21 -28.04
CA ILE A 152 -6.16 -0.96 -29.45
C ILE A 152 -6.55 -2.16 -30.30
N THR A 153 -6.19 -3.37 -29.85
CA THR A 153 -6.41 -4.56 -30.66
C THR A 153 -7.90 -4.90 -30.78
N TYR A 154 -8.67 -4.67 -29.72
CA TYR A 154 -10.13 -4.76 -29.73
C TYR A 154 -10.74 -3.76 -30.71
N SER A 155 -10.31 -2.49 -30.67
CA SER A 155 -10.79 -1.43 -31.56
C SER A 155 -10.47 -1.70 -33.04
N SER A 156 -9.33 -2.31 -33.33
CA SER A 156 -8.91 -2.66 -34.69
C SER A 156 -9.53 -3.96 -35.23
N ASN A 157 -10.44 -4.62 -34.51
CA ASN A 157 -11.07 -5.90 -34.89
C ASN A 157 -10.07 -6.98 -35.34
N ILE A 158 -8.87 -7.00 -34.73
CA ILE A 158 -7.85 -7.98 -35.06
C ILE A 158 -8.22 -9.30 -34.36
N ASN A 159 -8.47 -10.34 -35.14
CA ASN A 159 -8.72 -11.68 -34.60
C ASN A 159 -7.46 -12.20 -33.91
N LYS A 160 -7.48 -12.23 -32.56
CA LYS A 160 -6.40 -12.83 -31.76
C LYS A 160 -6.56 -14.35 -31.72
N SER A 161 -5.44 -15.07 -31.71
CA SER A 161 -5.46 -16.51 -31.41
C SER A 161 -5.90 -16.74 -29.96
N ILE A 162 -6.49 -17.91 -29.69
CA ILE A 162 -6.91 -18.32 -28.34
C ILE A 162 -5.71 -18.27 -27.37
N GLU A 163 -4.53 -18.70 -27.84
CA GLU A 163 -3.29 -18.69 -27.06
C GLU A 163 -2.90 -17.28 -26.62
N ARG A 164 -2.97 -16.31 -27.53
CA ARG A 164 -2.64 -14.91 -27.24
C ARG A 164 -3.61 -14.32 -26.22
N ILE A 165 -4.90 -14.60 -26.34
CA ILE A 165 -5.92 -14.14 -25.38
C ILE A 165 -5.62 -14.68 -23.98
N GLN A 166 -5.19 -15.92 -23.85
CA GLN A 166 -4.85 -16.51 -22.55
C GLN A 166 -3.59 -15.90 -21.94
N ILE A 167 -2.56 -15.65 -22.75
CA ILE A 167 -1.35 -14.95 -22.29
C ILE A 167 -1.69 -13.54 -21.80
N GLU A 168 -2.52 -12.80 -22.53
CA GLU A 168 -2.97 -11.46 -22.14
C GLU A 168 -3.77 -11.50 -20.84
N SER A 169 -4.67 -12.46 -20.66
CA SER A 169 -5.44 -12.64 -19.43
C SER A 169 -4.53 -12.93 -18.22
N PHE A 170 -3.50 -13.76 -18.42
CA PHE A 170 -2.50 -14.03 -17.41
C PHE A 170 -1.70 -12.79 -17.04
N ILE A 171 -1.18 -12.04 -18.03
CA ILE A 171 -0.43 -10.80 -17.79
C ILE A 171 -1.31 -9.75 -17.10
N MET A 172 -2.58 -9.63 -17.49
CA MET A 172 -3.54 -8.75 -16.80
C MET A 172 -3.71 -9.13 -15.33
N SER A 173 -3.85 -10.42 -15.04
CA SER A 173 -3.97 -10.91 -13.66
C SER A 173 -2.70 -10.65 -12.84
N PHE A 174 -1.52 -10.83 -13.45
CA PHE A 174 -0.24 -10.56 -12.83
C PHE A 174 -0.02 -9.07 -12.56
N THR A 175 -0.34 -8.20 -13.52
CA THR A 175 -0.22 -6.75 -13.35
C THR A 175 -1.22 -6.20 -12.35
N LEU A 176 -2.43 -6.77 -12.30
CA LEU A 176 -3.41 -6.48 -11.25
C LEU A 176 -2.89 -6.87 -9.87
N PHE A 177 -2.28 -8.05 -9.73
CA PHE A 177 -1.60 -8.48 -8.50
C PHE A 177 -0.51 -7.48 -8.08
N LEU A 178 0.32 -6.99 -9.02
CA LEU A 178 1.34 -5.98 -8.72
C LEU A 178 0.75 -4.65 -8.24
N ILE A 179 -0.37 -4.20 -8.80
CA ILE A 179 -1.08 -3.00 -8.32
C ILE A 179 -1.49 -3.18 -6.86
N HIS A 180 -2.10 -4.31 -6.53
CA HIS A 180 -2.57 -4.60 -5.17
C HIS A 180 -1.39 -4.76 -4.21
N MET A 181 -0.30 -5.34 -4.69
CA MET A 181 0.94 -5.48 -3.94
C MET A 181 1.47 -4.11 -3.49
N ASN A 182 1.30 -3.03 -4.26
CA ASN A 182 1.73 -1.69 -3.83
C ASN A 182 1.06 -1.22 -2.54
N HIS A 183 -0.22 -1.53 -2.35
CA HIS A 183 -0.95 -1.15 -1.14
C HIS A 183 -0.53 -1.96 0.09
N ALA A 184 -0.09 -3.21 -0.13
CA ALA A 184 0.42 -4.08 0.93
C ALA A 184 1.93 -3.87 1.21
N ALA A 185 2.71 -3.45 0.21
CA ALA A 185 4.17 -3.41 0.27
C ALA A 185 4.74 -2.27 1.13
N ASN A 186 3.96 -1.22 1.41
CA ASN A 186 4.45 0.00 2.06
C ASN A 186 5.26 -0.26 3.34
N PHE A 187 4.72 -1.07 4.26
CA PHE A 187 5.43 -1.44 5.48
C PHE A 187 6.79 -2.08 5.19
N TYR A 188 6.82 -3.05 4.29
CA TYR A 188 8.02 -3.80 3.93
C TYR A 188 9.05 -2.90 3.25
N ILE A 189 8.63 -2.01 2.35
CA ILE A 189 9.48 -1.00 1.73
C ILE A 189 10.12 -0.12 2.81
N TYR A 190 9.35 0.36 3.79
CA TYR A 190 9.89 1.21 4.85
C TYR A 190 10.90 0.48 5.74
N VAL A 191 10.63 -0.79 6.05
CA VAL A 191 11.58 -1.66 6.77
C VAL A 191 12.87 -1.85 5.96
N LEU A 192 12.80 -1.98 4.65
CA LEU A 192 13.99 -2.17 3.80
C LEU A 192 14.81 -0.89 3.64
N VAL A 193 14.12 0.24 3.43
CA VAL A 193 14.75 1.51 3.01
C VAL A 193 15.27 2.35 4.19
N SER A 194 14.56 2.39 5.32
CA SER A 194 14.89 3.31 6.42
C SER A 194 15.38 2.61 7.67
N ASN A 195 16.56 3.05 8.13
CA ASN A 195 17.11 2.63 9.42
C ASN A 195 16.29 3.16 10.60
N GLY A 196 15.80 4.40 10.52
CA GLY A 196 14.95 4.99 11.56
C GLY A 196 13.68 4.18 11.78
N PHE A 197 12.98 3.84 10.70
CA PHE A 197 11.75 3.04 10.78
C PHE A 197 11.99 1.65 11.37
N ARG A 198 13.08 0.97 10.98
CA ARG A 198 13.47 -0.31 11.59
C ARG A 198 13.70 -0.21 13.09
N HIS A 199 14.35 0.87 13.54
CA HIS A 199 14.58 1.09 14.97
C HIS A 199 13.27 1.29 15.73
N ASP A 200 12.37 2.12 15.20
CA ASP A 200 11.07 2.40 15.81
C ASP A 200 10.16 1.17 15.82
N PHE A 201 10.19 0.37 14.76
CA PHE A 201 9.49 -0.90 14.69
C PHE A 201 10.00 -1.89 15.76
N LYS A 202 11.31 -2.10 15.87
CA LYS A 202 11.90 -2.96 16.92
C LYS A 202 11.51 -2.49 18.33
N LYS A 203 11.51 -1.17 18.56
CA LYS A 203 11.10 -0.57 19.82
C LYS A 203 9.60 -0.77 20.10
N LEU A 204 8.76 -0.71 19.07
CA LEU A 204 7.33 -1.00 19.19
C LEU A 204 7.10 -2.47 19.56
N ILE A 205 7.71 -3.41 18.85
CA ILE A 205 7.59 -4.85 19.12
C ILE A 205 8.04 -5.18 20.56
N LYS A 206 9.19 -4.64 21.00
CA LYS A 206 9.67 -4.83 22.37
C LYS A 206 8.69 -4.31 23.43
N ARG A 207 8.00 -3.20 23.16
CA ARG A 207 6.98 -2.68 24.07
C ARG A 207 5.74 -3.55 24.09
N MET A 208 5.26 -3.97 22.92
CA MET A 208 4.10 -4.85 22.83
C MET A 208 4.33 -6.19 23.52
N SER A 209 5.51 -6.79 23.36
CA SER A 209 5.84 -8.05 24.04
C SER A 209 5.83 -7.91 25.56
N LEU A 210 6.37 -6.81 26.10
CA LEU A 210 6.34 -6.52 27.54
C LEU A 210 4.89 -6.36 28.04
N THR A 211 4.06 -5.58 27.33
CA THR A 211 2.64 -5.39 27.71
C THR A 211 1.85 -6.70 27.66
N ILE A 212 2.10 -7.57 26.68
CA ILE A 212 1.46 -8.89 26.59
C ILE A 212 1.86 -9.76 27.78
N VAL A 213 3.15 -9.79 28.15
CA VAL A 213 3.63 -10.54 29.32
C VAL A 213 2.98 -10.02 30.61
N GLU A 214 2.86 -8.70 30.78
CA GLU A 214 2.17 -8.10 31.93
C GLU A 214 0.68 -8.49 32.01
N ILE A 215 -0.01 -8.50 30.87
CA ILE A 215 -1.42 -8.92 30.80
C ILE A 215 -1.56 -10.41 31.12
N LEU A 216 -0.71 -11.26 30.55
CA LEU A 216 -0.71 -12.70 30.82
C LEU A 216 -0.45 -13.01 32.30
N ASN A 217 0.52 -12.31 32.91
CA ASN A 217 0.79 -12.45 34.35
C ASN A 217 -0.45 -12.05 35.18
N LYS A 218 -1.15 -10.97 34.82
CA LYS A 218 -2.39 -10.61 35.52
C LYS A 218 -3.44 -11.71 35.39
N ILE A 219 -3.66 -12.25 34.19
CA ILE A 219 -4.68 -13.28 33.95
C ILE A 219 -4.35 -14.59 34.68
N LEU A 220 -3.08 -14.99 34.75
CA LEU A 220 -2.66 -16.27 35.35
C LEU A 220 -2.62 -16.26 36.89
N PHE A 221 -2.50 -15.10 37.51
CA PHE A 221 -2.37 -14.96 38.97
C PHE A 221 -3.59 -14.28 39.65
N THR A 222 -4.70 -14.14 38.92
CA THR A 222 -6.02 -13.76 39.48
C THR A 222 -6.92 -14.97 39.52
#